data_AF-A0A3D2I743-F1
#
_entry.id   AF-A0A3D2I743-F1
#
_cell.length_a   1.000
_cell.length_b   1.000
_cell.length_c   1.000
_cell.angle_alpha   90.00
_cell.angle_beta   90.00
_cell.angle_gamma   90.00
#
_symmetry.space_group_name_H-M   'P 1'
#
loop_
_entity.id
_entity.type
_entity.pdbx_description
1 polymer ?
#
loop_
_entity_poly.entity_id
_entity_poly.type
_entity_poly.pdbx_seq_one_letter_code
_entity_poly.pdbx_strand_id
1 'polypeptide(L)'
;MPTLKPTIAPTVTPSATPDNSDKISGKKTLSKVILQVPKNKKGRKLVVRWNVVKDAKGYQLQYALNKKFKKKKSIQTKKTKYTIKKLKKKKTYYIRVRAYKMNGKKKVYGKWSTVKKVKIKK
;
A
#
# COMPACT_ATOMS: atom_id res chain seq x y z
N MET A 1 16.88 -18.39 34.92
CA MET A 1 15.86 -17.34 34.67
C MET A 1 16.11 -16.19 35.65
N PRO A 2 15.81 -14.90 35.38
CA PRO A 2 14.99 -14.33 34.31
C PRO A 2 15.71 -13.31 33.38
N THR A 3 14.97 -12.94 32.34
CA THR A 3 15.26 -12.01 31.23
C THR A 3 14.86 -10.60 31.58
N LEU A 4 15.50 -9.56 31.02
CA LEU A 4 14.82 -8.31 30.66
C LEU A 4 15.40 -7.68 29.37
N LYS A 5 14.51 -7.53 28.39
CA LYS A 5 14.70 -6.76 27.16
C LYS A 5 14.27 -5.31 27.42
N PRO A 6 15.00 -4.29 26.97
CA PRO A 6 14.47 -2.93 26.95
C PRO A 6 13.50 -2.72 25.77
N THR A 7 12.38 -2.13 26.15
CA THR A 7 11.20 -1.73 25.38
C THR A 7 11.45 -0.44 24.60
N ILE A 8 11.07 -0.39 23.31
CA ILE A 8 10.96 0.89 22.57
C ILE A 8 9.65 0.93 21.76
N ALA A 9 8.71 1.76 22.22
CA ALA A 9 7.65 2.46 21.47
C ALA A 9 7.01 3.51 22.41
N PRO A 10 6.38 4.63 21.96
CA PRO A 10 5.96 5.00 20.59
C PRO A 10 6.18 6.50 20.17
N THR A 11 5.73 6.85 18.95
CA THR A 11 5.28 8.20 18.48
C THR A 11 6.38 9.22 18.15
N VAL A 12 6.56 9.69 16.90
CA VAL A 12 5.80 10.79 16.28
C VAL A 12 5.73 10.68 14.74
N THR A 13 4.65 11.22 14.18
CA THR A 13 4.48 11.52 12.75
C THR A 13 4.68 13.03 12.60
N PRO A 14 5.34 13.51 11.54
CA PRO A 14 4.76 14.66 10.83
C PRO A 14 4.50 14.36 9.35
N SER A 15 3.32 14.81 8.90
CA SER A 15 2.99 15.02 7.49
C SER A 15 3.76 16.25 7.00
N ALA A 16 4.52 16.12 5.92
CA ALA A 16 4.76 17.19 4.94
C ALA A 16 5.13 16.54 3.60
N THR A 17 4.50 17.03 2.54
CA THR A 17 4.81 16.71 1.14
C THR A 17 6.04 17.54 0.75
N PRO A 18 6.96 16.99 -0.04
CA PRO A 18 7.37 17.73 -1.23
C PRO A 18 7.19 16.91 -2.50
N ASP A 19 6.63 17.59 -3.49
CA ASP A 19 6.79 17.33 -4.92
C ASP A 19 8.26 17.63 -5.27
N ASN A 20 8.93 16.74 -6.02
CA ASN A 20 9.86 17.12 -7.09
C ASN A 20 10.46 15.89 -7.77
N SER A 21 10.53 16.02 -9.08
CA SER A 21 11.11 15.15 -10.10
C SER A 21 12.59 14.83 -9.83
N ASP A 22 12.97 13.56 -9.98
CA ASP A 22 14.31 13.25 -10.51
C ASP A 22 14.28 11.97 -11.35
N LYS A 23 14.60 12.20 -12.62
CA LYS A 23 15.08 11.23 -13.60
C LYS A 23 16.48 10.82 -13.14
N ILE A 24 16.88 9.55 -13.32
CA ILE A 24 18.22 9.10 -13.80
C ILE A 24 18.40 7.60 -13.49
N SER A 25 18.50 6.85 -14.59
CA SER A 25 19.43 5.74 -14.89
C SER A 25 19.75 4.62 -13.88
N GLY A 26 19.66 3.37 -14.36
CA GLY A 26 20.43 2.22 -13.85
C GLY A 26 19.61 1.05 -13.28
N LYS A 27 19.50 -0.05 -14.06
CA LYS A 27 18.73 -1.30 -13.83
C LYS A 27 17.21 -1.18 -14.04
N LYS A 28 16.71 -1.86 -15.10
CA LYS A 28 15.30 -1.91 -15.56
C LYS A 28 14.36 -2.57 -14.53
N THR A 29 14.17 -1.92 -13.40
CA THR A 29 13.26 -2.29 -12.31
C THR A 29 12.04 -1.35 -12.33
N LEU A 30 10.83 -1.87 -12.08
CA LEU A 30 9.62 -1.04 -12.11
C LEU A 30 9.71 0.06 -11.07
N SER A 31 9.32 1.27 -11.45
CA SER A 31 9.19 2.40 -10.53
C SER A 31 8.31 2.02 -9.34
N LYS A 32 8.68 2.51 -8.16
CA LYS A 32 7.93 2.22 -6.93
C LYS A 32 6.52 2.84 -7.02
N VAL A 33 5.49 2.05 -6.71
CA VAL A 33 4.12 2.56 -6.65
C VAL A 33 3.99 3.58 -5.52
N ILE A 34 3.55 4.79 -5.85
CA ILE A 34 3.21 5.82 -4.86
C ILE A 34 1.73 5.67 -4.51
N LEU A 35 1.47 5.27 -3.27
CA LEU A 35 0.12 5.10 -2.74
C LEU A 35 -0.40 6.43 -2.18
N GLN A 36 -1.47 6.93 -2.79
CA GLN A 36 -2.16 8.13 -2.32
C GLN A 36 -2.86 7.86 -0.99
N VAL A 37 -3.16 8.93 -0.24
CA VAL A 37 -3.85 8.82 1.05
C VAL A 37 -5.21 8.15 0.84
N PRO A 38 -5.45 6.96 1.43
CA PRO A 38 -6.70 6.26 1.20
C PRO A 38 -7.85 6.98 1.93
N LYS A 39 -8.97 7.19 1.21
CA LYS A 39 -10.11 7.99 1.71
C LYS A 39 -11.23 7.09 2.23
N ASN A 40 -11.60 7.23 3.51
CA ASN A 40 -12.78 6.56 4.06
C ASN A 40 -14.07 7.26 3.56
N LYS A 41 -14.94 6.49 2.92
CA LYS A 41 -16.26 6.92 2.43
C LYS A 41 -17.37 6.24 3.26
N LYS A 42 -18.55 6.88 3.30
CA LYS A 42 -19.76 6.35 3.95
C LYS A 42 -20.05 4.92 3.49
N GLY A 43 -20.58 4.11 4.41
CA GLY A 43 -21.01 2.74 4.13
C GLY A 43 -19.86 1.73 4.19
N ARG A 44 -18.87 1.97 5.08
CA ARG A 44 -17.74 1.06 5.31
C ARG A 44 -16.90 0.84 4.04
N LYS A 45 -16.69 1.92 3.28
CA LYS A 45 -15.95 1.93 2.01
C LYS A 45 -14.61 2.65 2.19
N LEU A 46 -13.57 2.13 1.53
CA LEU A 46 -12.26 2.76 1.47
C LEU A 46 -11.83 2.91 0.01
N VAL A 47 -11.61 4.15 -0.41
CA VAL A 47 -11.12 4.45 -1.75
C VAL A 47 -9.61 4.54 -1.69
N VAL A 48 -8.94 3.69 -2.45
CA VAL A 48 -7.50 3.63 -2.57
C VAL A 48 -7.13 4.06 -3.98
N ARG A 49 -6.15 4.98 -4.09
CA ARG A 49 -5.63 5.48 -5.37
C ARG A 49 -4.12 5.42 -5.35
N TRP A 50 -3.50 5.24 -6.50
CA TRP A 50 -2.05 5.24 -6.64
C TRP A 50 -1.64 5.79 -8.00
N ASN A 51 -0.39 6.21 -8.11
CA ASN A 51 0.16 6.71 -9.38
C ASN A 51 0.37 5.57 -10.37
N VAL A 52 0.31 5.92 -11.65
CA VAL A 52 0.63 5.00 -12.75
C VAL A 52 2.12 4.71 -12.72
N VAL A 53 2.50 3.44 -12.79
CA VAL A 53 3.89 3.00 -12.95
C VAL A 53 4.12 2.66 -14.41
N LYS A 54 5.13 3.29 -15.02
CA LYS A 54 5.57 3.00 -16.39
C LYS A 54 6.00 1.52 -16.49
N ASP A 55 5.66 0.86 -17.59
CA ASP A 55 5.93 -0.57 -17.84
C ASP A 55 5.19 -1.58 -16.93
N ALA A 56 4.21 -1.14 -16.15
CA ALA A 56 3.37 -2.04 -15.36
C ALA A 56 2.23 -2.63 -16.19
N LYS A 57 2.06 -3.96 -16.16
CA LYS A 57 0.87 -4.63 -16.73
C LYS A 57 -0.35 -4.49 -15.82
N GLY A 58 -0.12 -4.35 -14.52
CA GLY A 58 -1.16 -4.13 -13.53
C GLY A 58 -0.62 -3.96 -12.12
N TYR A 59 -1.52 -3.97 -11.15
CA TYR A 59 -1.23 -3.71 -9.75
C TYR A 59 -1.80 -4.79 -8.86
N GLN A 60 -1.09 -5.07 -7.78
CA GLN A 60 -1.55 -5.89 -6.68
C GLN A 60 -1.73 -5.02 -5.44
N LEU A 61 -2.97 -4.85 -5.03
CA LEU A 61 -3.36 -4.19 -3.80
C LEU A 61 -3.51 -5.21 -2.69
N GLN A 62 -2.85 -4.99 -1.56
CA GLN A 62 -3.03 -5.78 -0.35
C GLN A 62 -3.54 -4.91 0.79
N TYR A 63 -4.47 -5.45 1.55
CA TYR A 63 -4.98 -4.83 2.76
C TYR A 63 -5.15 -5.84 3.89
N ALA A 64 -4.85 -5.41 5.11
CA ALA A 64 -4.95 -6.24 6.31
C ALA A 64 -5.32 -5.40 7.52
N LEU A 65 -5.82 -6.05 8.57
CA LEU A 65 -6.01 -5.44 9.89
C LEU A 65 -4.69 -5.32 10.69
N ASN A 66 -3.66 -6.06 10.26
CA ASN A 66 -2.36 -6.13 10.92
C ASN A 66 -1.27 -5.50 10.06
N LYS A 67 -0.38 -4.71 10.67
CA LYS A 67 0.78 -4.08 10.00
C LYS A 67 1.73 -5.10 9.36
N LYS A 68 1.84 -6.31 9.95
CA LYS A 68 2.65 -7.43 9.45
C LYS A 68 1.97 -8.21 8.31
N PHE A 69 0.77 -7.82 7.88
CA PHE A 69 0.01 -8.46 6.79
C PHE A 69 -0.23 -9.98 6.96
N LYS A 70 -0.21 -10.54 8.18
CA LYS A 70 -0.40 -12.00 8.39
C LYS A 70 -1.70 -12.56 7.76
N LYS A 71 -2.83 -11.87 7.93
CA LYS A 71 -4.15 -12.22 7.36
C LYS A 71 -4.57 -11.20 6.29
N LYS A 72 -3.73 -11.06 5.27
CA LYS A 72 -3.92 -10.08 4.18
C LYS A 72 -4.93 -10.57 3.14
N LYS A 73 -5.73 -9.64 2.64
CA LYS A 73 -6.49 -9.81 1.39
C LYS A 73 -5.72 -9.16 0.26
N SER A 74 -5.65 -9.85 -0.88
CA SER A 74 -4.92 -9.42 -2.07
C SER A 74 -5.89 -9.28 -3.23
N ILE A 75 -5.79 -8.19 -3.97
CA ILE A 75 -6.64 -7.86 -5.12
C ILE A 75 -5.71 -7.47 -6.27
N GLN A 76 -5.92 -8.08 -7.43
CA GLN A 76 -5.22 -7.68 -8.65
C GLN A 76 -6.15 -6.80 -9.48
N THR A 77 -5.62 -5.69 -9.98
CA THR A 77 -6.38 -4.80 -10.86
C THR A 77 -5.43 -4.07 -11.81
N LYS A 78 -5.92 -3.77 -13.01
CA LYS A 78 -5.21 -2.91 -13.98
C LYS A 78 -5.45 -1.43 -13.72
N LYS A 79 -6.53 -1.09 -12.99
CA LYS A 79 -6.92 0.29 -12.69
C LYS A 79 -6.00 0.86 -11.60
N THR A 80 -5.86 2.19 -11.56
CA THR A 80 -5.10 2.93 -10.53
C THR A 80 -5.94 3.38 -9.34
N LYS A 81 -7.22 3.05 -9.36
CA LYS A 81 -8.20 3.37 -8.32
C LYS A 81 -9.01 2.12 -8.00
N TYR A 82 -9.13 1.82 -6.71
CA TYR A 82 -9.94 0.73 -6.23
C TYR A 82 -10.73 1.13 -4.99
N THR A 83 -11.99 0.68 -4.92
CA THR A 83 -12.84 0.92 -3.74
C THR A 83 -13.06 -0.40 -3.02
N ILE A 84 -12.43 -0.52 -1.85
CA ILE A 84 -12.63 -1.67 -0.97
C ILE A 84 -13.95 -1.47 -0.25
N LYS A 85 -14.90 -2.38 -0.46
CA LYS A 85 -16.22 -2.38 0.16
C LYS A 85 -16.27 -3.36 1.34
N LYS A 86 -17.36 -3.34 2.11
CA LYS A 86 -17.64 -4.31 3.19
C LYS A 86 -16.53 -4.39 4.25
N LEU A 87 -15.97 -3.24 4.65
CA LEU A 87 -14.96 -3.18 5.72
C LEU A 87 -15.60 -3.18 7.11
N LYS A 88 -14.83 -3.54 8.15
CA LYS A 88 -15.30 -3.50 9.53
C LYS A 88 -15.15 -2.08 10.10
N LYS A 89 -16.22 -1.54 10.68
CA LYS A 89 -16.23 -0.21 11.34
C LYS A 89 -15.32 -0.22 12.57
N LYS A 90 -14.79 0.95 12.96
CA LYS A 90 -13.84 1.16 14.08
C LYS A 90 -12.52 0.38 13.97
N LYS A 91 -12.26 -0.33 12.88
CA LYS A 91 -11.00 -1.05 12.65
C LYS A 91 -10.02 -0.23 11.79
N THR A 92 -8.73 -0.42 12.08
CA THR A 92 -7.62 0.17 11.31
C THR A 92 -7.15 -0.84 10.27
N TYR A 93 -7.11 -0.41 9.01
CA TYR A 93 -6.60 -1.19 7.90
C TYR A 93 -5.27 -0.62 7.43
N TYR A 94 -4.34 -1.53 7.13
CA TYR A 94 -3.05 -1.26 6.52
C TYR A 94 -3.13 -1.66 5.06
N ILE A 95 -2.76 -0.75 4.17
CA ILE A 95 -2.82 -0.94 2.72
C ILE A 95 -1.44 -0.73 2.12
N ARG A 96 -1.08 -1.60 1.18
CA ARG A 96 0.10 -1.48 0.33
C ARG A 96 -0.25 -1.91 -1.09
N VAL A 97 0.43 -1.34 -2.07
CA VAL A 97 0.24 -1.67 -3.48
C VAL A 97 1.61 -1.93 -4.09
N ARG A 98 1.69 -2.87 -5.03
CA ARG A 98 2.87 -3.05 -5.89
C ARG A 98 2.44 -3.21 -7.33
N ALA A 99 3.26 -2.72 -8.25
CA ALA A 99 3.09 -2.98 -9.66
C ALA A 99 3.61 -4.37 -10.00
N TYR A 100 3.07 -4.97 -11.05
CA TYR A 100 3.64 -6.16 -11.66
C TYR A 100 3.67 -6.02 -13.18
N LYS A 101 4.68 -6.62 -13.79
CA LYS A 101 4.77 -6.82 -15.23
C LYS A 101 4.71 -8.30 -15.55
N MET A 102 4.44 -8.60 -16.82
CA MET A 102 4.59 -9.94 -17.36
C MET A 102 5.97 -10.02 -18.01
N ASN A 103 6.75 -11.03 -17.66
CA ASN A 103 7.97 -11.41 -18.37
C ASN A 103 7.68 -12.76 -19.04
N GLY A 104 7.20 -12.71 -20.27
CA GLY A 104 6.56 -13.85 -20.94
C GLY A 104 5.32 -14.33 -20.16
N LYS A 105 5.34 -15.58 -19.69
CA LYS A 105 4.26 -16.21 -18.91
C LYS A 105 4.35 -15.94 -17.39
N LYS A 106 5.45 -15.37 -16.89
CA LYS A 106 5.69 -15.18 -15.45
C LYS A 106 5.37 -13.74 -15.00
N LYS A 107 4.74 -13.60 -13.84
CA LYS A 107 4.49 -12.29 -13.21
C LYS A 107 5.71 -11.85 -12.41
N VAL A 108 6.32 -10.75 -12.81
CA VAL A 108 7.42 -10.11 -12.06
C VAL A 108 6.86 -8.95 -11.26
N TYR A 109 7.01 -9.02 -9.94
CA TYR A 109 6.50 -8.02 -9.02
C TYR A 109 7.56 -6.97 -8.69
N GLY A 110 7.16 -5.71 -8.68
CA GLY A 110 8.00 -4.60 -8.22
C GLY A 110 8.02 -4.46 -6.70
N LYS A 111 8.76 -3.45 -6.23
CA LYS A 111 8.84 -3.08 -4.82
C LYS A 111 7.49 -2.61 -4.27
N TRP A 112 7.21 -2.93 -3.01
CA TRP A 112 6.00 -2.47 -2.34
C TRP A 112 5.99 -0.95 -2.14
N SER A 113 4.81 -0.36 -2.25
CA SER A 113 4.55 1.01 -1.82
C SER A 113 4.77 1.17 -0.32
N THR A 114 4.93 2.42 0.11
CA THR A 114 4.83 2.75 1.53
C THR A 114 3.46 2.30 2.07
N VAL A 115 3.46 1.66 3.23
CA VAL A 115 2.23 1.19 3.87
C VAL A 115 1.45 2.38 4.40
N LYS A 116 0.19 2.51 4.01
CA LYS A 116 -0.72 3.54 4.56
C LYS A 116 -1.71 2.89 5.52
N LYS A 117 -1.98 3.54 6.65
CA LYS A 117 -2.96 3.12 7.66
C LYS A 117 -4.20 4.00 7.57
N VAL A 118 -5.39 3.41 7.63
CA VAL A 118 -6.66 4.14 7.67
C VAL A 118 -7.64 3.47 8.62
N LYS A 119 -8.23 4.26 9.52
CA LYS A 119 -9.30 3.81 10.43
C LYS A 119 -10.66 4.06 9.79
N ILE A 120 -11.50 3.02 9.74
CA ILE A 120 -12.85 3.11 9.16
C ILE A 120 -13.80 3.67 10.22
N LYS A 121 -14.21 4.92 10.05
CA LYS A 121 -15.15 5.61 10.96
C LYS A 121 -16.56 5.69 10.38
N LYS A 122 -16.68 5.82 9.05
CA LYS A 122 -17.92 6.04 8.30
C LYS A 122 -18.22 4.87 7.35
#